data_AF-A0AAW9DMI6-F1
#
_entry.id   AF-A0AAW9DMI6-F1
#
_cell.length_a   1.000
_cell.length_b   1.000
_cell.length_c   1.000
_cell.angle_alpha   90.00
_cell.angle_beta   90.00
_cell.angle_gamma   90.00
#
_symmetry.space_group_name_H-M   'P 1'
#
loop_
_entity.id
_entity.type
_entity.pdbx_description
1 polymer ?
#
loop_
_entity_poly.entity_id
_entity_poly.type
_entity_poly.pdbx_seq_one_letter_code
_entity_poly.pdbx_strand_id
1 'polypeptide(L)'
;MIEHRTDRAGLIVAGADEAPCDDVPRRLDFTGEFGAEINSFIPFVHFLHRSGRMAGRVVTTYAGMRAFYFFLDDRQIEFRDEPRRYVPPALRPAWLPNRDDHAAIRSPFELFPDYRARFRSGMFAADRPLLVVHNKVTPEWGQAPVNMLPLDLLDRIFGMLGRWFRIVYLRPGMRGTPPGYSVDHQPDLPFDDLAVLRGHPDVVIFDELSEAFAPALSYNEVKLRLYADAHFHITVQGGNAHLLSLFKGGMVAVFHRAGQEIFHSYAHGHFSYAASPPPLWLICRDTAALLRGVTLFPQARLSGDTVVLPTGAGAVAASLSPLAQIEMRPSGVPGGIGQA
;
A
#
# COMPACT_ATOMS: atom_id res chain seq x y z
N MET A 1 24.43 19.50 27.45
CA MET A 1 25.09 19.67 26.15
C MET A 1 24.84 18.39 25.37
N ILE A 2 23.98 18.46 24.37
CA ILE A 2 23.53 17.29 23.58
C ILE A 2 24.54 17.12 22.43
N GLU A 3 25.26 16.01 22.40
CA GLU A 3 26.09 15.64 21.24
C GLU A 3 25.24 14.81 20.26
N HIS A 4 24.99 15.36 19.08
CA HIS A 4 24.36 14.65 17.99
C HIS A 4 25.40 13.77 17.27
N ARG A 5 25.20 12.45 17.26
CA ARG A 5 25.93 11.56 16.35
C ARG A 5 25.12 11.37 15.07
N THR A 6 25.66 11.85 13.97
CA THR A 6 25.17 11.57 12.62
C THR A 6 25.80 10.28 12.10
N ASP A 7 25.00 9.38 11.52
CA ASP A 7 25.53 8.27 10.73
C ASP A 7 25.88 8.73 9.31
N ARG A 8 26.55 7.85 8.54
CA ARG A 8 26.99 8.13 7.16
C ARG A 8 25.85 8.37 6.16
N ALA A 9 24.58 8.27 6.56
CA ALA A 9 23.41 8.58 5.75
C ALA A 9 22.75 9.93 6.12
N GLY A 10 23.31 10.68 7.08
CA GLY A 10 22.76 11.98 7.49
C GLY A 10 21.43 11.86 8.23
N LEU A 11 21.07 10.68 8.75
CA LEU A 11 19.91 10.54 9.62
C LEU A 11 20.28 11.08 11.02
N ILE A 12 19.48 12.02 11.51
CA ILE A 12 19.38 12.28 12.95
C ILE A 12 18.71 11.05 13.56
N VAL A 13 19.52 10.13 14.08
CA VAL A 13 19.02 9.11 15.00
C VAL A 13 18.71 9.87 16.29
N ALA A 14 17.42 10.13 16.56
CA ALA A 14 17.01 10.53 17.89
C ALA A 14 17.62 9.53 18.88
N GLY A 15 18.28 10.01 19.93
CA GLY A 15 18.88 9.14 20.93
C GLY A 15 17.86 8.09 21.36
N ALA A 16 18.22 6.80 21.27
CA ALA A 16 17.36 5.67 21.57
C ALA A 16 16.88 5.62 23.05
N ASP A 17 17.30 6.60 23.85
CA ASP A 17 17.14 6.68 25.30
C ASP A 17 15.90 7.47 25.76
N GLU A 18 15.20 8.19 24.86
CA GLU A 18 13.99 8.97 25.23
C GLU A 18 12.70 8.48 24.54
N ALA A 19 12.62 7.21 24.17
CA ALA A 19 11.33 6.63 23.80
C ALA A 19 10.47 6.43 25.07
N PRO A 20 9.18 6.79 25.09
CA PRO A 20 8.25 6.38 26.16
C PRO A 20 7.91 4.89 26.02
N CYS A 21 8.93 4.04 26.00
CA CYS A 21 8.82 2.60 25.85
C CYS A 21 8.48 1.89 27.17
N ASP A 22 8.61 2.57 28.30
CA ASP A 22 8.26 2.01 29.61
C ASP A 22 6.73 1.81 29.72
N ASP A 23 5.94 2.60 29.00
CA ASP A 23 4.48 2.50 28.95
C ASP A 23 3.97 1.59 27.80
N VAL A 24 4.86 0.95 27.04
CA VAL A 24 4.47 0.04 25.96
C VAL A 24 4.10 -1.33 26.55
N PRO A 25 2.84 -1.79 26.40
CA PRO A 25 2.36 -2.99 27.06
C PRO A 25 3.07 -4.27 26.59
N ARG A 26 2.90 -5.35 27.36
CA ARG A 26 3.40 -6.69 26.97
C ARG A 26 2.61 -7.26 25.79
N ARG A 27 1.32 -6.98 25.69
CA ARG A 27 0.50 -7.36 24.54
C ARG A 27 0.22 -6.11 23.70
N LEU A 28 0.60 -6.16 22.44
CA LEU A 28 0.43 -5.09 21.46
C LEU A 28 -0.78 -5.45 20.60
N ASP A 29 -1.95 -5.01 21.02
CA ASP A 29 -3.21 -5.28 20.35
C ASP A 29 -3.46 -4.23 19.25
N PHE A 30 -3.59 -4.68 18.00
CA PHE A 30 -4.04 -3.82 16.92
C PHE A 30 -5.54 -3.97 16.67
N THR A 31 -6.19 -2.83 16.45
CA THR A 31 -7.57 -2.77 15.96
C THR A 31 -7.67 -1.56 15.05
N GLY A 32 -8.05 -1.81 13.81
CA GLY A 32 -8.10 -0.81 12.75
C GLY A 32 -8.22 -1.45 11.37
N GLU A 33 -8.23 -0.60 10.36
CA GLU A 33 -8.23 -1.00 8.94
C GLU A 33 -6.84 -1.50 8.51
N PHE A 34 -6.80 -2.17 7.37
CA PHE A 34 -5.56 -2.72 6.82
C PHE A 34 -4.50 -1.63 6.55
N GLY A 35 -4.89 -0.48 6.01
CA GLY A 35 -3.97 0.64 5.74
C GLY A 35 -3.25 1.14 6.99
N ALA A 36 -4.01 1.38 8.07
CA ALA A 36 -3.46 1.82 9.35
C ALA A 36 -2.50 0.80 9.98
N GLU A 37 -2.75 -0.50 9.82
CA GLU A 37 -1.84 -1.52 10.33
C GLU A 37 -0.49 -1.47 9.61
N ILE A 38 -0.54 -1.34 8.28
CA ILE A 38 0.61 -1.31 7.40
C ILE A 38 1.53 -0.12 7.69
N ASN A 39 0.96 1.07 7.91
CA ASN A 39 1.76 2.30 8.00
C ASN A 39 2.06 2.77 9.41
N SER A 40 1.24 2.42 10.40
CA SER A 40 1.38 2.95 11.76
C SER A 40 1.84 1.87 12.73
N PHE A 41 1.25 0.66 12.65
CA PHE A 41 1.49 -0.38 13.64
C PHE A 41 2.70 -1.27 13.31
N ILE A 42 2.75 -1.86 12.11
CA ILE A 42 3.88 -2.71 11.69
C ILE A 42 5.24 -2.00 11.80
N PRO A 43 5.41 -0.73 11.37
CA PRO A 43 6.70 -0.05 11.45
C PRO A 43 7.15 0.18 12.89
N PHE A 44 6.21 0.44 13.80
CA PHE A 44 6.51 0.56 15.22
C PHE A 44 6.90 -0.78 15.85
N VAL A 45 6.18 -1.86 15.53
CA VAL A 45 6.52 -3.21 15.98
C VAL A 45 7.90 -3.63 15.46
N HIS A 46 8.22 -3.31 14.20
CA HIS A 46 9.54 -3.58 13.65
C HIS A 46 10.64 -2.74 14.31
N PHE A 47 10.37 -1.48 14.65
CA PHE A 47 11.27 -0.67 15.49
C PHE A 47 11.54 -1.33 16.84
N LEU A 48 10.49 -1.80 17.54
CA LEU A 48 10.63 -2.52 18.81
C LEU A 48 11.46 -3.81 18.63
N HIS A 49 11.24 -4.54 17.54
CA HIS A 49 12.00 -5.77 17.25
C HIS A 49 13.49 -5.46 17.04
N ARG A 50 13.80 -4.47 16.19
CA ARG A 50 15.18 -4.08 15.86
C ARG A 50 15.94 -3.45 17.02
N SER A 51 15.22 -2.86 17.98
CA SER A 51 15.79 -2.31 19.22
C SER A 51 15.86 -3.31 20.37
N GLY A 52 15.48 -4.58 20.17
CA GLY A 52 15.46 -5.60 21.22
C GLY A 52 14.32 -5.43 22.24
N ARG A 53 13.43 -4.45 22.03
CA ARG A 53 12.29 -4.13 22.91
C ARG A 53 11.07 -5.03 22.66
N MET A 54 11.11 -5.99 21.74
CA MET A 54 10.06 -7.02 21.61
C MET A 54 10.19 -8.19 22.60
N ALA A 55 11.26 -8.24 23.40
CA ALA A 55 11.46 -9.31 24.39
C ALA A 55 10.28 -9.39 25.38
N GLY A 56 9.68 -10.57 25.49
CA GLY A 56 8.51 -10.81 26.36
C GLY A 56 7.22 -10.13 25.88
N ARG A 57 7.18 -9.64 24.64
CA ARG A 57 5.99 -9.04 24.02
C ARG A 57 5.37 -9.93 22.96
N VAL A 58 4.05 -9.81 22.81
CA VAL A 58 3.24 -10.50 21.80
C VAL A 58 2.41 -9.48 21.04
N VAL A 59 2.32 -9.63 19.72
CA VAL A 59 1.46 -8.86 18.84
C VAL A 59 0.15 -9.61 18.64
N THR A 60 -0.97 -8.94 18.81
CA THR A 60 -2.27 -9.47 18.40
C THR A 60 -2.74 -8.73 17.15
N THR A 61 -2.93 -9.48 16.06
CA THR A 61 -3.28 -8.96 14.72
C THR A 61 -4.41 -9.79 14.11
N TYR A 62 -4.85 -9.44 12.92
CA TYR A 62 -5.90 -10.13 12.16
C TYR A 62 -5.36 -11.37 11.43
N ALA A 63 -6.23 -12.34 11.20
CA ALA A 63 -5.92 -13.52 10.39
C ALA A 63 -5.33 -13.13 9.02
N GLY A 64 -4.34 -13.91 8.57
CA GLY A 64 -3.65 -13.68 7.30
C GLY A 64 -2.53 -12.65 7.36
N MET A 65 -2.26 -12.03 8.52
CA MET A 65 -1.20 -11.02 8.65
C MET A 65 0.21 -11.58 8.88
N ARG A 66 0.38 -12.91 9.03
CA ARG A 66 1.67 -13.54 9.37
C ARG A 66 2.84 -13.08 8.51
N ALA A 67 2.63 -12.98 7.19
CA ALA A 67 3.67 -12.60 6.25
C ALA A 67 4.14 -11.14 6.42
N PHE A 68 3.28 -10.25 6.93
CA PHE A 68 3.66 -8.85 7.20
C PHE A 68 4.57 -8.73 8.43
N TYR A 69 4.46 -9.68 9.36
CA TYR A 69 5.33 -9.80 10.53
C TYR A 69 6.43 -10.85 10.34
N PHE A 70 6.99 -10.97 9.14
CA PHE A 70 8.02 -11.98 8.83
C PHE A 70 9.26 -11.95 9.73
N PHE A 71 9.48 -10.83 10.42
CA PHE A 71 10.60 -10.60 11.33
C PHE A 71 10.32 -11.03 12.77
N LEU A 72 9.09 -11.46 13.09
CA LEU A 72 8.75 -12.01 14.40
C LEU A 72 8.67 -13.54 14.35
N ASP A 73 8.94 -14.15 15.50
CA ASP A 73 8.70 -15.58 15.74
C ASP A 73 7.21 -15.87 15.88
N ASP A 74 6.79 -17.10 15.57
CA ASP A 74 5.38 -17.51 15.67
C ASP A 74 4.82 -17.40 17.10
N ARG A 75 5.69 -17.47 18.12
CA ARG A 75 5.32 -17.30 19.53
C ARG A 75 5.03 -15.84 19.91
N GLN A 76 5.39 -14.90 19.05
CA GLN A 76 5.21 -13.46 19.26
C GLN A 76 4.01 -12.90 18.51
N ILE A 77 3.20 -13.74 17.86
CA ILE A 77 2.03 -13.31 17.09
C ILE A 77 0.82 -14.16 17.46
N GLU A 78 -0.27 -13.49 17.80
CA GLU A 78 -1.61 -14.06 17.98
C GLU A 78 -2.53 -13.51 16.90
N PHE A 79 -3.40 -14.36 16.33
CA PHE A 79 -4.34 -13.97 15.28
C PHE A 79 -5.76 -13.94 15.80
N ARG A 80 -6.51 -12.92 15.38
CA ARG A 80 -7.96 -12.81 15.59
C ARG A 80 -8.69 -13.12 14.30
N ASP A 81 -9.77 -13.88 14.44
CA ASP A 81 -10.69 -14.19 13.34
C ASP A 81 -11.92 -13.29 13.43
N GLU A 82 -11.70 -11.99 13.22
CA GLU A 82 -12.74 -10.95 13.22
C GLU A 82 -12.55 -10.01 12.03
N PRO A 83 -13.63 -9.40 11.49
CA PRO A 83 -13.53 -8.38 10.46
C PRO A 83 -12.79 -7.14 10.96
N ARG A 84 -12.08 -6.47 10.04
CA ARG A 84 -11.46 -5.18 10.33
C ARG A 84 -12.53 -4.09 10.45
N ARG A 85 -12.23 -3.06 11.24
CA ARG A 85 -13.09 -1.89 11.41
C ARG A 85 -12.28 -0.61 11.42
N TYR A 86 -12.91 0.48 10.98
CA TYR A 86 -12.38 1.81 11.19
C TYR A 86 -12.26 2.13 12.69
N VAL A 87 -11.09 2.66 13.07
CA VAL A 87 -10.85 3.22 14.41
C VAL A 87 -10.26 4.62 14.21
N PRO A 88 -10.97 5.67 14.63
CA PRO A 88 -10.47 7.05 14.57
C PRO A 88 -9.10 7.18 15.26
N PRO A 89 -8.16 7.97 14.72
CA PRO A 89 -6.84 8.18 15.32
C PRO A 89 -6.86 8.53 16.81
N ALA A 90 -7.86 9.32 17.24
CA ALA A 90 -8.03 9.72 18.64
C ALA A 90 -8.37 8.56 19.59
N LEU A 91 -8.97 7.48 19.08
CA LEU A 91 -9.34 6.29 19.85
C LEU A 91 -8.30 5.17 19.78
N ARG A 92 -7.23 5.33 18.98
CA ARG A 92 -6.14 4.36 18.92
C ARG A 92 -5.28 4.43 20.18
N PRO A 93 -4.59 3.34 20.55
CA PRO A 93 -3.86 3.28 21.82
C PRO A 93 -2.81 4.39 21.98
N ALA A 94 -2.75 4.98 23.17
CA ALA A 94 -1.87 6.12 23.43
C ALA A 94 -0.37 5.80 23.28
N TRP A 95 0.01 4.54 23.52
CA TRP A 95 1.37 4.03 23.38
C TRP A 95 1.83 3.88 21.93
N LEU A 96 0.91 3.95 20.95
CA LEU A 96 1.26 3.91 19.53
C LEU A 96 1.75 5.30 19.10
N PRO A 97 3.01 5.46 18.64
CA PRO A 97 3.57 6.80 18.41
C PRO A 97 2.96 7.52 17.22
N ASN A 98 2.73 6.82 16.10
CA ASN A 98 1.93 7.35 15.01
C ASN A 98 0.54 6.71 15.06
N ARG A 99 -0.47 7.51 15.37
CA ARG A 99 -1.87 7.06 15.44
C ARG A 99 -2.66 7.48 14.21
N ASP A 100 -2.11 8.33 13.35
CA ASP A 100 -2.80 8.86 12.20
C ASP A 100 -2.11 8.35 10.93
N ASP A 101 -2.78 7.45 10.23
CA ASP A 101 -2.31 6.88 8.97
C ASP A 101 -2.26 7.89 7.82
N HIS A 102 -2.83 9.08 8.03
CA HIS A 102 -2.73 10.22 7.14
C HIS A 102 -1.65 11.22 7.55
N ALA A 103 -0.92 10.98 8.65
CA ALA A 103 0.09 11.89 9.17
C ALA A 103 1.15 12.25 8.12
N ALA A 104 1.50 13.54 8.10
CA ALA A 104 2.55 14.11 7.25
C ALA A 104 3.93 14.15 7.92
N ILE A 105 3.98 13.85 9.22
CA ILE A 105 5.19 13.96 10.03
C ILE A 105 5.67 12.55 10.33
N ARG A 106 6.89 12.25 9.88
CA ARG A 106 7.55 10.99 10.21
C ARG A 106 7.86 10.94 11.69
N SER A 107 7.41 9.88 12.35
CA SER A 107 7.80 9.56 13.71
C SER A 107 9.20 8.91 13.72
N PRO A 108 10.06 9.22 14.70
CA PRO A 108 11.36 8.56 14.85
C PRO A 108 11.23 7.06 15.17
N PHE A 109 10.04 6.62 15.58
CA PHE A 109 9.74 5.22 15.91
C PHE A 109 9.16 4.43 14.72
N GLU A 110 9.06 5.03 13.54
CA GLU A 110 8.65 4.36 12.31
C GLU A 110 9.85 3.74 11.59
N LEU A 111 9.97 2.42 11.70
CA LEU A 111 10.96 1.64 10.98
C LEU A 111 10.28 0.62 10.07
N PHE A 112 10.16 0.92 8.78
CA PHE A 112 9.54 0.02 7.81
C PHE A 112 10.46 -1.17 7.48
N PRO A 113 9.96 -2.43 7.47
CA PRO A 113 10.70 -3.58 6.95
C PRO A 113 10.95 -3.47 5.43
N ASP A 114 12.07 -4.00 4.92
CA ASP A 114 12.31 -4.07 3.45
C ASP A 114 11.54 -5.27 2.85
N TYR A 115 10.28 -5.02 2.50
CA TYR A 115 9.40 -6.02 1.92
C TYR A 115 9.86 -6.51 0.54
N ARG A 116 10.43 -5.62 -0.30
CA ARG A 116 10.94 -6.04 -1.61
C ARG A 116 12.10 -7.02 -1.44
N ALA A 117 13.07 -6.71 -0.58
CA ALA A 117 14.20 -7.60 -0.32
C ALA A 117 13.75 -8.94 0.27
N ARG A 118 12.76 -8.93 1.17
CA ARG A 118 12.29 -10.16 1.83
C ARG A 118 11.51 -11.11 0.89
N PHE A 119 10.70 -10.56 0.00
CA PHE A 119 9.71 -11.32 -0.78
C PHE A 119 10.03 -11.45 -2.26
N ARG A 120 11.08 -10.78 -2.76
CA ARG A 120 11.53 -10.98 -4.14
C ARG A 120 11.90 -12.45 -4.31
N SER A 121 11.35 -13.06 -5.36
CA SER A 121 11.47 -14.51 -5.58
C SER A 121 11.72 -14.87 -7.04
N GLY A 122 11.37 -14.00 -7.98
CA GLY A 122 11.38 -14.32 -9.41
C GLY A 122 10.30 -15.35 -9.80
N MET A 123 9.39 -15.69 -8.88
CA MET A 123 8.33 -16.69 -9.08
C MET A 123 7.38 -16.31 -10.21
N PHE A 124 7.26 -15.01 -10.49
CA PHE A 124 6.41 -14.46 -11.54
C PHE A 124 7.20 -13.97 -12.75
N ALA A 125 8.43 -14.46 -12.94
CA ALA A 125 9.23 -14.10 -14.11
C ALA A 125 8.47 -14.44 -15.41
N ALA A 126 8.45 -13.47 -16.32
CA ALA A 126 7.78 -13.57 -17.62
C ALA A 126 8.64 -12.91 -18.71
N ASP A 127 8.26 -13.13 -19.96
CA ASP A 127 8.83 -12.49 -21.15
C ASP A 127 8.63 -10.96 -21.14
N ARG A 128 7.60 -10.49 -20.44
CA ARG A 128 7.23 -9.09 -20.29
C ARG A 128 7.27 -8.66 -18.83
N PRO A 129 7.56 -7.38 -18.55
CA PRO A 129 7.50 -6.86 -17.20
C PRO A 129 6.12 -7.06 -16.58
N LEU A 130 6.10 -7.32 -15.27
CA LEU A 130 4.86 -7.43 -14.50
C LEU A 130 4.23 -6.06 -14.27
N LEU A 131 2.93 -5.97 -14.55
CA LEU A 131 2.06 -4.89 -14.13
C LEU A 131 0.97 -5.45 -13.25
N VAL A 132 0.84 -4.94 -12.02
CA VAL A 132 -0.28 -5.28 -11.15
C VAL A 132 -1.33 -4.20 -11.23
N VAL A 133 -2.57 -4.58 -11.53
CA VAL A 133 -3.73 -3.67 -11.54
C VAL A 133 -4.66 -4.06 -10.41
N HIS A 134 -4.78 -3.19 -9.42
CA HIS A 134 -5.62 -3.38 -8.24
C HIS A 134 -6.89 -2.53 -8.32
N ASN A 135 -8.06 -3.14 -8.10
CA ASN A 135 -9.33 -2.44 -8.00
C ASN A 135 -10.05 -2.75 -6.68
N LYS A 136 -10.98 -1.87 -6.29
CA LYS A 136 -11.88 -2.04 -5.15
C LYS A 136 -13.25 -1.53 -5.56
N VAL A 137 -14.31 -2.26 -5.23
CA VAL A 137 -15.68 -1.83 -5.49
C VAL A 137 -16.50 -2.00 -4.21
N THR A 138 -16.23 -1.12 -3.26
CA THR A 138 -16.90 -1.08 -1.95
C THR A 138 -17.45 0.31 -1.70
N PRO A 139 -18.52 0.46 -0.90
CA PRO A 139 -18.96 1.76 -0.44
C PRO A 139 -17.86 2.49 0.34
N GLU A 140 -17.76 3.81 0.19
CA GLU A 140 -16.74 4.63 0.86
C GLU A 140 -17.44 5.79 1.59
N TRP A 141 -17.21 5.91 2.91
CA TRP A 141 -17.82 6.93 3.76
C TRP A 141 -19.35 7.03 3.64
N GLY A 142 -20.01 5.86 3.53
CA GLY A 142 -21.47 5.78 3.38
C GLY A 142 -22.00 6.13 1.99
N GLN A 143 -21.12 6.31 1.00
CA GLN A 143 -21.48 6.63 -0.38
C GLN A 143 -21.16 5.47 -1.33
N ALA A 144 -21.68 5.56 -2.56
CA ALA A 144 -21.31 4.63 -3.63
C ALA A 144 -19.78 4.66 -3.89
N PRO A 145 -19.19 3.57 -4.43
CA PRO A 145 -17.76 3.51 -4.71
C PRO A 145 -17.29 4.72 -5.52
N VAL A 146 -16.32 5.46 -4.99
CA VAL A 146 -15.82 6.70 -5.62
C VAL A 146 -14.40 6.49 -6.15
N ASN A 147 -13.57 5.75 -5.41
CA ASN A 147 -12.22 5.34 -5.79
C ASN A 147 -12.25 3.92 -6.37
N MET A 148 -12.89 3.77 -7.53
CA MET A 148 -12.89 2.52 -8.29
C MET A 148 -12.48 2.77 -9.75
N LEU A 149 -11.87 1.76 -10.37
CA LEU A 149 -11.68 1.72 -11.83
C LEU A 149 -12.98 1.15 -12.45
N PRO A 150 -13.77 1.95 -13.19
CA PRO A 150 -14.97 1.44 -13.86
C PRO A 150 -14.60 0.49 -15.01
N LEU A 151 -15.57 -0.34 -15.43
CA LEU A 151 -15.36 -1.41 -16.41
C LEU A 151 -14.76 -0.92 -17.74
N ASP A 152 -15.23 0.21 -18.25
CA ASP A 152 -14.73 0.83 -19.49
C ASP A 152 -13.28 1.32 -19.34
N LEU A 153 -12.90 1.78 -18.15
CA LEU A 153 -11.54 2.19 -17.87
C LEU A 153 -10.60 0.98 -17.71
N LEU A 154 -11.07 -0.10 -17.08
CA LEU A 154 -10.32 -1.37 -17.02
C LEU A 154 -10.05 -1.91 -18.43
N ASP A 155 -11.07 -1.97 -19.28
CA ASP A 155 -10.96 -2.42 -20.67
C ASP A 155 -9.90 -1.61 -21.45
N ARG A 156 -9.94 -0.28 -21.31
CA ARG A 156 -8.94 0.61 -21.93
C ARG A 156 -7.53 0.37 -21.39
N ILE A 157 -7.36 0.25 -20.07
CA ILE A 157 -6.05 0.00 -19.45
C ILE A 157 -5.46 -1.31 -19.97
N PHE A 158 -6.24 -2.38 -19.96
CA PHE A 158 -5.81 -3.69 -20.44
C PHE A 158 -5.47 -3.65 -21.93
N GLY A 159 -6.30 -3.02 -22.77
CA GLY A 159 -6.01 -2.86 -24.20
C GLY A 159 -4.75 -2.05 -24.49
N MET A 160 -4.49 -0.98 -23.72
CA MET A 160 -3.31 -0.11 -23.91
C MET A 160 -2.00 -0.77 -23.46
N LEU A 161 -2.04 -1.51 -22.35
CA LEU A 161 -0.85 -2.01 -21.67
C LEU A 161 -0.61 -3.51 -21.90
N GLY A 162 -1.62 -4.26 -22.32
CA GLY A 162 -1.59 -5.70 -22.45
C GLY A 162 -0.51 -6.22 -23.40
N ARG A 163 -0.09 -5.44 -24.41
CA ARG A 163 1.04 -5.81 -25.28
C ARG A 163 2.42 -5.65 -24.62
N TRP A 164 2.54 -4.74 -23.67
CA TRP A 164 3.81 -4.34 -23.05
C TRP A 164 4.09 -5.06 -21.73
N PHE A 165 3.04 -5.49 -21.03
CA PHE A 165 3.13 -6.06 -19.70
C PHE A 165 2.44 -7.40 -19.62
N ARG A 166 2.95 -8.26 -18.75
CA ARG A 166 2.16 -9.34 -18.17
C ARG A 166 1.32 -8.74 -17.05
N ILE A 167 0.02 -8.65 -17.28
CA ILE A 167 -0.89 -8.00 -16.34
C ILE A 167 -1.43 -9.04 -15.35
N VAL A 168 -1.35 -8.73 -14.06
CA VAL A 168 -2.08 -9.44 -12.99
C VAL A 168 -3.13 -8.50 -12.43
N TYR A 169 -4.39 -8.86 -12.57
CA TYR A 169 -5.53 -8.12 -12.05
C TYR A 169 -5.96 -8.66 -10.68
N LEU A 170 -6.21 -7.75 -9.76
CA LEU A 170 -6.45 -8.05 -8.35
C LEU A 170 -7.65 -7.23 -7.86
N ARG A 171 -8.75 -7.90 -7.58
CA ARG A 171 -9.85 -7.37 -6.78
C ARG A 171 -10.25 -8.46 -5.78
N PRO A 172 -10.04 -8.25 -4.48
CA PRO A 172 -10.44 -9.22 -3.47
C PRO A 172 -11.91 -9.62 -3.65
N GLY A 173 -12.22 -10.89 -3.42
CA GLY A 173 -13.59 -11.40 -3.45
C GLY A 173 -14.13 -11.73 -4.84
N MET A 174 -13.35 -11.59 -5.92
CA MET A 174 -13.78 -12.00 -7.27
C MET A 174 -14.19 -13.48 -7.35
N ARG A 175 -13.45 -14.37 -6.67
CA ARG A 175 -13.77 -15.80 -6.57
C ARG A 175 -14.20 -16.24 -5.16
N GLY A 176 -14.57 -15.28 -4.32
CA GLY A 176 -14.88 -15.50 -2.90
C GLY A 176 -13.70 -15.15 -1.98
N THR A 177 -13.96 -15.22 -0.68
CA THR A 177 -12.96 -14.88 0.35
C THR A 177 -12.08 -16.09 0.65
N PRO A 178 -10.76 -16.01 0.49
CA PRO A 178 -9.87 -17.12 0.79
C PRO A 178 -9.83 -17.40 2.32
N PRO A 179 -9.64 -18.65 2.75
CA PRO A 179 -9.52 -18.98 4.17
C PRO A 179 -8.41 -18.20 4.87
N GLY A 180 -8.68 -17.71 6.07
CA GLY A 180 -7.71 -16.95 6.88
C GLY A 180 -7.44 -15.54 6.36
N TYR A 181 -8.32 -14.98 5.51
CA TYR A 181 -8.26 -13.58 5.09
C TYR A 181 -9.27 -12.74 5.86
N SER A 182 -8.80 -11.78 6.63
CA SER A 182 -9.67 -10.82 7.32
C SER A 182 -10.12 -9.70 6.37
N VAL A 183 -11.42 -9.70 6.07
CA VAL A 183 -12.09 -8.66 5.27
C VAL A 183 -12.28 -7.38 6.08
N ASP A 184 -12.40 -6.25 5.37
CA ASP A 184 -12.86 -5.01 5.98
C ASP A 184 -14.38 -5.04 6.20
N HIS A 185 -14.88 -4.16 7.06
CA HIS A 185 -16.31 -4.06 7.39
C HIS A 185 -17.20 -3.64 6.21
N GLN A 186 -16.60 -3.18 5.10
CA GLN A 186 -17.33 -2.75 3.91
C GLN A 186 -17.58 -3.93 2.98
N PRO A 187 -18.84 -4.20 2.59
CA PRO A 187 -19.13 -5.29 1.68
C PRO A 187 -18.66 -4.97 0.25
N ASP A 188 -18.19 -5.98 -0.46
CA ASP A 188 -17.97 -5.92 -1.90
C ASP A 188 -19.31 -5.79 -2.62
N LEU A 189 -19.36 -4.91 -3.63
CA LEU A 189 -20.54 -4.75 -4.49
C LEU A 189 -20.41 -5.59 -5.77
N PRO A 190 -21.54 -6.00 -6.36
CA PRO A 190 -21.54 -6.65 -7.67
C PRO A 190 -20.82 -5.80 -8.72
N PHE A 191 -19.88 -6.42 -9.43
CA PHE A 191 -19.07 -5.78 -10.44
C PHE A 191 -18.64 -6.82 -11.49
N ASP A 192 -19.03 -6.61 -12.74
CA ASP A 192 -18.84 -7.60 -13.82
C ASP A 192 -17.49 -7.40 -14.55
N ASP A 193 -16.42 -7.38 -13.78
CA ASP A 193 -15.06 -7.36 -14.33
C ASP A 193 -14.67 -8.66 -15.04
N LEU A 194 -15.29 -9.79 -14.69
CA LEU A 194 -15.14 -11.04 -15.43
C LEU A 194 -15.55 -10.89 -16.90
N ALA A 195 -16.61 -10.13 -17.21
CA ALA A 195 -16.97 -9.84 -18.59
C ALA A 195 -15.90 -9.04 -19.34
N VAL A 196 -15.27 -8.06 -18.68
CA VAL A 196 -14.13 -7.31 -19.26
C VAL A 196 -12.95 -8.25 -19.50
N LEU A 197 -12.59 -9.09 -18.52
CA LEU A 197 -11.44 -10.00 -18.60
C LEU A 197 -11.57 -11.03 -19.73
N ARG A 198 -12.78 -11.44 -20.13
CA ARG A 198 -12.99 -12.29 -21.31
C ARG A 198 -12.47 -11.66 -22.61
N GLY A 199 -12.46 -10.33 -22.70
CA GLY A 199 -11.87 -9.58 -23.82
C GLY A 199 -10.34 -9.47 -23.76
N HIS A 200 -9.73 -9.82 -22.63
CA HIS A 200 -8.30 -9.69 -22.35
C HIS A 200 -7.72 -10.99 -21.78
N PRO A 201 -7.67 -12.09 -22.55
CA PRO A 201 -7.29 -13.42 -22.06
C PRO A 201 -5.85 -13.50 -21.52
N ASP A 202 -4.99 -12.54 -21.85
CA ASP A 202 -3.62 -12.46 -21.35
C ASP A 202 -3.51 -11.84 -19.94
N VAL A 203 -4.62 -11.30 -19.40
CA VAL A 203 -4.68 -10.77 -18.03
C VAL A 203 -4.93 -11.91 -17.06
N VAL A 204 -4.03 -12.07 -16.09
CA VAL A 204 -4.14 -13.10 -15.05
C VAL A 204 -5.03 -12.60 -13.92
N ILE A 205 -5.95 -13.43 -13.46
CA ILE A 205 -6.72 -13.16 -12.25
C ILE A 205 -5.88 -13.60 -11.04
N PHE A 206 -5.64 -12.70 -10.10
CA PHE A 206 -4.82 -13.02 -8.93
C PHE A 206 -5.37 -14.16 -8.08
N ASP A 207 -6.68 -14.27 -7.93
CA ASP A 207 -7.30 -15.34 -7.14
C ASP A 207 -6.90 -16.73 -7.69
N GLU A 208 -6.88 -16.90 -9.02
CA GLU A 208 -6.41 -18.13 -9.67
C GLU A 208 -4.92 -18.40 -9.38
N LEU A 209 -4.12 -17.34 -9.40
CA LEU A 209 -2.70 -17.41 -9.08
C LEU A 209 -2.48 -17.82 -7.63
N SER A 210 -3.24 -17.25 -6.70
CA SER A 210 -3.17 -17.59 -5.27
C SER A 210 -3.62 -19.02 -5.00
N GLU A 211 -4.70 -19.47 -5.64
CA GLU A 211 -5.19 -20.85 -5.55
C GLU A 211 -4.12 -21.85 -6.02
N ALA A 212 -3.40 -21.54 -7.09
CA ALA A 212 -2.35 -22.40 -7.63
C ALA A 212 -1.15 -22.60 -6.68
N PHE A 213 -0.92 -21.67 -5.73
CA PHE A 213 0.14 -21.79 -4.72
C PHE A 213 -0.36 -22.30 -3.36
N ALA A 214 -1.67 -22.48 -3.19
CA ALA A 214 -2.23 -23.01 -1.96
C ALA A 214 -1.97 -24.52 -1.82
N PRO A 215 -1.80 -25.06 -0.59
CA PRO A 215 -1.68 -24.34 0.69
C PRO A 215 -0.24 -23.91 1.02
N ALA A 216 0.72 -24.11 0.11
CA ALA A 216 2.14 -23.86 0.37
C ALA A 216 2.44 -22.40 0.70
N LEU A 217 1.70 -21.46 0.09
CA LEU A 217 1.75 -20.04 0.40
C LEU A 217 0.36 -19.53 0.77
N SER A 218 0.30 -18.62 1.74
CA SER A 218 -0.93 -17.89 2.06
C SER A 218 -1.25 -16.84 0.99
N TYR A 219 -2.53 -16.44 0.88
CA TYR A 219 -2.97 -15.40 -0.06
C TYR A 219 -2.13 -14.12 0.03
N ASN A 220 -1.88 -13.64 1.26
CA ASN A 220 -1.08 -12.45 1.47
C ASN A 220 0.41 -12.68 1.18
N GLU A 221 0.95 -13.89 1.36
CA GLU A 221 2.33 -14.19 0.96
C GLU A 221 2.50 -14.21 -0.56
N VAL A 222 1.55 -14.79 -1.31
CA VAL A 222 1.53 -14.71 -2.78
C VAL A 222 1.46 -13.23 -3.22
N LYS A 223 0.60 -12.43 -2.58
CA LYS A 223 0.46 -10.99 -2.88
C LYS A 223 1.76 -10.22 -2.64
N LEU A 224 2.43 -10.45 -1.50
CA LEU A 224 3.69 -9.79 -1.16
C LEU A 224 4.83 -10.17 -2.12
N ARG A 225 4.91 -11.44 -2.52
CA ARG A 225 5.88 -11.90 -3.53
C ARG A 225 5.60 -11.27 -4.89
N LEU A 226 4.32 -11.19 -5.30
CA LEU A 226 3.93 -10.55 -6.56
C LEU A 226 4.36 -9.08 -6.57
N TYR A 227 4.12 -8.36 -5.48
CA TYR A 227 4.49 -6.94 -5.38
C TYR A 227 6.01 -6.75 -5.30
N ALA A 228 6.74 -7.68 -4.69
CA ALA A 228 8.21 -7.65 -4.64
C ALA A 228 8.89 -7.94 -5.99
N ASP A 229 8.24 -8.72 -6.86
CA ASP A 229 8.72 -8.98 -8.22
C ASP A 229 8.27 -7.88 -9.21
N ALA A 230 7.11 -7.24 -8.98
CA ALA A 230 6.59 -6.16 -9.83
C ALA A 230 7.16 -4.77 -9.48
N HIS A 231 7.40 -3.97 -10.52
CA HIS A 231 7.78 -2.54 -10.39
C HIS A 231 6.73 -1.59 -10.94
N PHE A 232 5.70 -2.10 -11.63
CA PHE A 232 4.66 -1.28 -12.25
C PHE A 232 3.31 -1.63 -11.63
N HIS A 233 2.59 -0.60 -11.18
CA HIS A 233 1.33 -0.78 -10.48
C HIS A 233 0.31 0.28 -10.89
N ILE A 234 -0.93 -0.14 -11.06
CA ILE A 234 -2.09 0.74 -11.12
C ILE A 234 -3.00 0.32 -9.98
N THR A 235 -3.37 1.24 -9.09
CA THR A 235 -4.25 0.96 -7.97
C THR A 235 -5.28 2.07 -7.80
N VAL A 236 -6.28 1.83 -6.97
CA VAL A 236 -7.15 2.86 -6.42
C VAL A 236 -6.67 3.28 -5.02
N GLN A 237 -7.20 4.38 -4.50
CA GLN A 237 -7.00 4.81 -3.10
C GLN A 237 -7.42 3.70 -2.11
N GLY A 238 -6.72 3.62 -0.99
CA GLY A 238 -7.01 2.72 0.13
C GLY A 238 -5.85 1.80 0.51
N GLY A 239 -6.15 0.71 1.21
CA GLY A 239 -5.14 -0.18 1.82
C GLY A 239 -4.04 -0.71 0.90
N ASN A 240 -4.35 -0.99 -0.38
CA ASN A 240 -3.32 -1.47 -1.31
C ASN A 240 -2.39 -0.36 -1.81
N ALA A 241 -2.82 0.90 -1.85
CA ALA A 241 -1.91 2.02 -2.09
C ALA A 241 -0.90 2.14 -0.93
N HIS A 242 -1.37 2.03 0.32
CA HIS A 242 -0.49 1.98 1.49
C HIS A 242 0.50 0.81 1.43
N LEU A 243 0.04 -0.38 1.05
CA LEU A 243 0.92 -1.54 0.88
C LEU A 243 2.00 -1.30 -0.18
N LEU A 244 1.66 -0.68 -1.31
CA LEU A 244 2.61 -0.39 -2.38
C LEU A 244 3.71 0.58 -1.95
N SER A 245 3.47 1.42 -0.94
CA SER A 245 4.51 2.30 -0.38
C SER A 245 5.68 1.56 0.26
N LEU A 246 5.50 0.28 0.60
CA LEU A 246 6.54 -0.55 1.20
C LEU A 246 7.54 -1.12 0.17
N PHE A 247 7.26 -0.97 -1.13
CA PHE A 247 8.05 -1.59 -2.20
C PHE A 247 8.84 -0.54 -2.97
N LYS A 248 10.14 -0.44 -2.68
CA LYS A 248 11.04 0.57 -3.28
C LYS A 248 11.06 0.57 -4.82
N GLY A 249 11.33 1.76 -5.38
CA GLY A 249 11.77 1.96 -6.76
C GLY A 249 10.75 1.66 -7.86
N GLY A 250 9.50 1.35 -7.53
CA GLY A 250 8.45 1.14 -8.54
C GLY A 250 7.89 2.44 -9.14
N MET A 251 6.95 2.30 -10.06
CA MET A 251 6.05 3.35 -10.52
C MET A 251 4.61 2.93 -10.24
N VAL A 252 3.85 3.81 -9.60
CA VAL A 252 2.49 3.54 -9.14
C VAL A 252 1.57 4.65 -9.60
N ALA A 253 0.58 4.31 -10.43
CA ALA A 253 -0.54 5.20 -10.71
C ALA A 253 -1.69 4.91 -9.74
N VAL A 254 -2.15 5.93 -9.02
CA VAL A 254 -3.24 5.83 -8.05
C VAL A 254 -4.44 6.60 -8.58
N PHE A 255 -5.54 5.90 -8.85
CA PHE A 255 -6.82 6.52 -9.12
C PHE A 255 -7.48 6.95 -7.80
N HIS A 256 -7.55 8.26 -7.57
CA HIS A 256 -7.99 8.85 -6.31
C HIS A 256 -8.87 10.06 -6.58
N ARG A 257 -10.19 9.87 -6.51
CA ARG A 257 -11.19 10.94 -6.71
C ARG A 257 -11.53 11.67 -5.42
N ALA A 258 -11.58 10.97 -4.29
CA ALA A 258 -11.88 11.52 -2.97
C ALA A 258 -11.09 10.80 -1.86
N GLY A 259 -10.73 11.51 -0.79
CA GLY A 259 -9.95 10.98 0.34
C GLY A 259 -8.98 12.02 0.90
N GLN A 260 -8.47 11.77 2.11
CA GLN A 260 -7.60 12.72 2.84
C GLN A 260 -6.15 12.66 2.36
N GLU A 261 -5.72 11.53 1.80
CA GLU A 261 -4.32 11.27 1.45
C GLU A 261 -3.79 12.23 0.39
N ILE A 262 -4.67 12.77 -0.48
CA ILE A 262 -4.33 13.78 -1.49
C ILE A 262 -3.67 15.00 -0.85
N PHE A 263 -4.13 15.43 0.33
CA PHE A 263 -3.73 16.72 0.87
C PHE A 263 -2.33 16.69 1.47
N HIS A 264 -1.91 15.54 1.98
CA HIS A 264 -0.68 15.47 2.77
C HIS A 264 0.07 14.15 2.62
N SER A 265 -0.61 13.01 2.74
CA SER A 265 0.05 11.72 2.94
C SER A 265 0.90 11.27 1.75
N TYR A 266 0.45 11.49 0.50
CA TYR A 266 1.26 11.12 -0.67
C TYR A 266 2.55 11.93 -0.82
N ALA A 267 2.51 13.23 -0.48
CA ALA A 267 3.64 14.13 -0.69
C ALA A 267 4.61 14.17 0.50
N HIS A 268 4.09 14.05 1.71
CA HIS A 268 4.85 14.28 2.94
C HIS A 268 4.77 13.11 3.93
N GLY A 269 3.74 12.27 3.83
CA GLY A 269 3.57 11.10 4.67
C GLY A 269 4.41 9.90 4.22
N HIS A 270 4.10 8.74 4.78
CA HIS A 270 4.84 7.50 4.59
C HIS A 270 5.02 7.07 3.13
N PHE A 271 4.14 7.48 2.21
CA PHE A 271 4.32 7.25 0.77
C PHE A 271 5.66 7.80 0.22
N SER A 272 6.23 8.81 0.88
CA SER A 272 7.50 9.43 0.50
C SER A 272 8.73 8.81 1.17
N TYR A 273 8.58 8.03 2.25
CA TYR A 273 9.71 7.55 3.06
C TYR A 273 9.62 6.10 3.56
N ALA A 274 8.51 5.40 3.35
CA ALA A 274 8.33 4.01 3.79
C ALA A 274 9.29 3.04 3.08
N ALA A 275 9.71 3.39 1.88
CA ALA A 275 10.72 2.67 1.12
C ALA A 275 11.76 3.65 0.54
N SER A 276 12.98 3.18 0.33
CA SER A 276 14.08 3.97 -0.23
C SER A 276 14.75 3.22 -1.38
N PRO A 277 14.78 3.77 -2.62
CA PRO A 277 14.04 4.97 -3.02
C PRO A 277 12.52 4.74 -2.99
N PRO A 278 11.70 5.79 -2.72
CA PRO A 278 10.25 5.66 -2.77
C PRO A 278 9.78 5.41 -4.23
N PRO A 279 8.59 4.83 -4.42
CA PRO A 279 8.01 4.73 -5.76
C PRO A 279 7.78 6.10 -6.41
N LEU A 280 7.82 6.13 -7.74
CA LEU A 280 7.28 7.24 -8.51
C LEU A 280 5.74 7.19 -8.47
N TRP A 281 5.14 8.10 -7.72
CA TRP A 281 3.68 8.22 -7.58
C TRP A 281 3.06 9.12 -8.66
N LEU A 282 2.05 8.60 -9.36
CA LEU A 282 1.19 9.34 -10.27
C LEU A 282 -0.23 9.37 -9.66
N ILE A 283 -0.62 10.48 -9.07
CA ILE A 283 -1.93 10.66 -8.43
C ILE A 283 -2.92 11.19 -9.46
N CYS A 284 -3.92 10.39 -9.79
CA CYS A 284 -4.85 10.62 -10.87
C CYS A 284 -6.27 10.85 -10.33
N ARG A 285 -6.76 12.09 -10.42
CA ARG A 285 -8.05 12.51 -9.84
C ARG A 285 -9.27 12.29 -10.73
N ASP A 286 -9.03 11.90 -11.98
CA ASP A 286 -10.06 11.61 -12.96
C ASP A 286 -9.53 10.64 -14.03
N THR A 287 -10.45 10.15 -14.87
CA THR A 287 -10.15 9.19 -15.94
C THR A 287 -9.13 9.72 -16.94
N ALA A 288 -9.19 11.01 -17.30
CA ALA A 288 -8.27 11.59 -18.26
C ALA A 288 -6.86 11.67 -17.68
N ALA A 289 -6.72 12.03 -16.40
CA ALA A 289 -5.47 12.03 -15.67
C ALA A 289 -4.86 10.63 -15.59
N LEU A 290 -5.67 9.60 -15.29
CA LEU A 290 -5.18 8.22 -15.26
C LEU A 290 -4.72 7.76 -16.64
N LEU A 291 -5.51 7.99 -17.68
CA LEU A 291 -5.15 7.60 -19.04
C LEU A 291 -3.87 8.32 -19.51
N ARG A 292 -3.69 9.61 -19.17
CA ARG A 292 -2.41 10.31 -19.41
C ARG A 292 -1.26 9.64 -18.67
N GLY A 293 -1.41 9.32 -17.39
CA GLY A 293 -0.38 8.61 -16.61
C GLY A 293 -0.04 7.22 -17.16
N VAL A 294 -1.05 6.48 -17.59
CA VAL A 294 -0.93 5.16 -18.23
C VAL A 294 -0.04 5.21 -19.48
N THR A 295 -0.04 6.31 -20.25
CA THR A 295 0.85 6.45 -21.42
C THR A 295 2.34 6.40 -21.06
N LEU A 296 2.70 6.66 -19.80
CA LEU A 296 4.08 6.63 -19.33
C LEU A 296 4.61 5.20 -19.11
N PHE A 297 3.73 4.22 -18.85
CA PHE A 297 4.13 2.85 -18.50
C PHE A 297 4.96 2.19 -19.59
N PRO A 298 4.55 2.16 -20.87
CA PRO A 298 5.36 1.58 -21.93
C PRO A 298 6.69 2.30 -22.20
N GLN A 299 6.82 3.54 -21.72
CA GLN A 299 7.99 4.39 -21.91
C GLN A 299 9.01 4.22 -20.78
N ALA A 300 8.53 3.84 -19.59
CA ALA A 300 9.34 3.64 -18.41
C ALA A 300 10.30 2.45 -18.57
N ARG A 301 11.47 2.53 -17.93
CA ARG A 301 12.50 1.47 -17.93
C ARG A 301 12.99 1.24 -16.51
N LEU A 302 13.52 0.05 -16.25
CA LEU A 302 14.24 -0.22 -15.02
C LEU A 302 15.71 0.15 -15.19
N SER A 303 16.22 0.94 -14.24
CA SER A 303 17.65 1.20 -14.05
C SER A 303 18.00 0.67 -12.66
N GLY A 304 18.55 -0.55 -12.63
CA GLY A 304 18.63 -1.33 -11.39
C GLY A 304 17.23 -1.65 -10.85
N ASP A 305 16.99 -1.35 -9.57
CA ASP A 305 15.70 -1.55 -8.89
C ASP A 305 14.77 -0.32 -8.96
N THR A 306 15.10 0.68 -9.79
CA THR A 306 14.35 1.93 -9.87
C THR A 306 13.78 2.14 -11.26
N VAL A 307 12.50 2.50 -11.32
CA VAL A 307 11.85 2.94 -12.55
C VAL A 307 12.34 4.34 -12.91
N VAL A 308 12.79 4.49 -14.15
CA VAL A 308 13.17 5.77 -14.75
C VAL A 308 12.26 6.06 -15.95
N LEU A 309 11.93 7.33 -16.12
CA LEU A 309 11.17 7.83 -17.27
C LEU A 309 12.13 8.45 -18.31
N PRO A 310 11.81 8.36 -19.61
CA PRO A 310 12.64 8.98 -20.64
C PRO A 310 12.53 10.51 -20.61
N THR A 311 13.53 11.17 -21.20
CA THR A 311 13.54 12.60 -21.43
C THR A 311 12.30 13.02 -22.21
N GLY A 312 11.46 13.89 -21.64
CA GLY A 312 10.19 14.34 -22.22
C GLY A 312 8.92 13.85 -21.49
N ALA A 313 9.01 12.74 -20.76
CA ALA A 313 7.89 12.26 -19.92
C ALA A 313 7.71 13.08 -18.62
N GLY A 314 8.69 13.92 -18.29
CA GLY A 314 8.74 14.69 -17.04
C GLY A 314 7.55 15.63 -16.84
N ALA A 315 7.03 16.25 -17.90
CA ALA A 315 5.89 17.18 -17.76
C ALA A 315 4.61 16.47 -17.32
N VAL A 316 4.31 15.31 -17.91
CA VAL A 316 3.14 14.50 -17.53
C VAL A 316 3.30 13.97 -16.11
N ALA A 317 4.47 13.40 -15.80
CA ALA A 317 4.75 12.87 -14.46
C ALA A 317 4.68 13.97 -13.38
N ALA A 318 5.27 15.14 -13.64
CA ALA A 318 5.21 16.28 -12.71
C ALA A 318 3.77 16.76 -12.50
N SER A 319 2.96 16.84 -13.56
CA SER A 319 1.55 17.26 -13.47
C SER A 319 0.68 16.29 -12.66
N LEU A 320 1.10 15.03 -12.53
CA LEU A 320 0.43 13.98 -11.75
C LEU A 320 1.15 13.69 -10.42
N SER A 321 2.20 14.44 -10.08
CA SER A 321 2.93 14.22 -8.84
C SER A 321 2.08 14.53 -7.62
N PRO A 322 2.33 13.91 -6.45
CA PRO A 322 1.66 14.25 -5.20
C PRO A 322 1.64 15.76 -4.90
N LEU A 323 2.77 16.46 -5.11
CA LEU A 323 2.88 17.89 -4.88
C LEU A 323 1.96 18.70 -5.79
N ALA A 324 1.93 18.39 -7.09
CA ALA A 324 1.04 19.08 -8.03
C ALA A 324 -0.45 18.88 -7.69
N GLN A 325 -0.83 17.75 -7.10
CA GLN A 325 -2.22 17.50 -6.73
C GLN A 325 -2.69 18.25 -5.49
N ILE A 326 -1.77 18.62 -4.58
CA ILE A 326 -2.09 19.46 -3.41
C ILE A 326 -2.54 20.87 -3.85
N GLU A 327 -1.90 21.41 -4.87
CA GLU A 327 -2.13 22.78 -5.36
C GLU A 327 -3.46 22.94 -6.11
N MET A 328 -4.00 21.84 -6.66
CA MET A 328 -5.27 21.82 -7.43
C MET A 328 -6.53 21.83 -6.55
N ARG A 329 -6.55 22.55 -5.42
CA ARG A 329 -7.76 22.69 -4.60
C ARG A 329 -8.87 23.36 -5.44
N PRO A 330 -10.03 22.71 -5.66
CA PRO A 330 -11.17 23.41 -6.21
C PRO A 330 -11.63 24.46 -5.20
N SER A 331 -11.80 25.70 -5.65
CA SER A 331 -12.50 26.74 -4.90
C SER A 331 -13.94 26.27 -4.66
N GLY A 332 -14.23 25.70 -3.49
CA GLY A 332 -15.61 25.38 -3.08
C GLY A 332 -15.91 23.97 -2.60
N VAL A 333 -14.92 23.08 -2.38
CA VAL A 333 -15.17 21.86 -1.60
C VAL A 333 -15.11 22.23 -0.11
N PRO A 334 -16.21 22.10 0.66
CA PRO A 334 -16.18 22.39 2.08
C PRO A 334 -15.14 21.50 2.76
N GLY A 335 -14.19 22.11 3.46
CA GLY A 335 -13.33 21.43 4.43
C GLY A 335 -14.17 21.01 5.62
N GLY A 336 -15.02 20.01 5.43
CA GLY A 336 -15.91 19.45 6.43
C GLY A 336 -15.65 17.96 6.53
N ILE A 337 -14.50 17.59 7.06
CA ILE A 337 -14.36 16.28 7.69
C ILE A 337 -14.81 16.53 9.11
N GLY A 338 -16.08 16.23 9.37
CA GLY A 338 -16.62 16.24 10.71
C GLY A 338 -15.75 15.36 11.59
N GLN A 339 -15.42 15.90 12.76
CA GLN A 339 -15.06 15.09 13.91
C GLN A 339 -16.16 14.04 14.09
N ALA A 340 -15.82 12.77 13.91
CA ALA A 340 -16.56 11.63 14.41
C ALA A 340 -15.55 10.55 14.80
#